data_AF-A0A444KR59-F1
#
_entry.id   AF-A0A444KR59-F1
#
_cell.length_a   1.000
_cell.length_b   1.000
_cell.length_c   1.000
_cell.angle_alpha   90.00
_cell.angle_beta   90.00
_cell.angle_gamma   90.00
#
_symmetry.space_group_name_H-M   'P 1'
#
loop_
_entity.id
_entity.type
_entity.pdbx_description
1 polymer ?
#
loop_
_entity_poly.entity_id
_entity_poly.type
_entity_poly.pdbx_seq_one_letter_code
_entity_poly.pdbx_strand_id
1 'polypeptide(L)'
;MSSIPDNPMLSQPSTAMPARQARRVALIVAVAFFMQLLDSTIISTSLPQMGQSFGVPAVAMSIGITVYMLTMAVFVPLSGWLADRFGARNVFLVAIALFTLASIACGFSQNLAQFVAARVVQGLGSALMTPVGRILVLRNASKSELIAATALITWPALFAPVVGPVLG
;
A
#
# COMPACT_ATOMS: atom_id res chain seq x y z
N MET A 1 21.65 -38.73 37.14
CA MET A 1 21.96 -38.25 35.78
C MET A 1 20.75 -38.53 34.91
N SER A 2 19.84 -37.56 34.83
CA SER A 2 18.62 -37.63 34.00
C SER A 2 18.99 -37.17 32.60
N SER A 3 19.03 -38.09 31.65
CA SER A 3 19.24 -37.81 30.24
C SER A 3 18.05 -37.01 29.71
N ILE A 4 18.27 -35.71 29.44
CA ILE A 4 17.38 -34.88 28.65
C ILE A 4 17.18 -35.62 27.31
N PRO A 5 15.94 -36.00 26.93
CA PRO A 5 15.71 -36.60 25.62
C PRO A 5 15.97 -35.55 24.53
N ASP A 6 16.88 -35.87 23.62
CA ASP A 6 17.09 -35.10 22.38
C ASP A 6 15.75 -35.00 21.66
N ASN A 7 15.15 -33.80 21.67
CA ASN A 7 13.87 -33.54 21.04
C ASN A 7 14.09 -33.28 19.53
N PRO A 8 13.75 -34.21 18.63
CA PRO A 8 13.95 -34.05 17.19
C PRO A 8 13.05 -32.97 16.56
N MET A 9 12.21 -32.28 17.34
CA MET A 9 11.34 -31.20 16.84
C MET A 9 12.06 -29.87 16.58
N LEU A 10 13.34 -29.70 16.94
CA LEU A 10 14.10 -28.46 16.73
C LEU A 10 14.75 -28.34 15.34
N SER A 11 14.57 -29.32 14.46
CA SER A 11 15.13 -29.35 13.11
C SER A 11 14.06 -29.31 12.02
N GLN A 12 12.97 -28.55 12.22
CA GLN A 12 12.17 -28.15 11.07
C GLN A 12 12.95 -27.10 10.28
N PRO A 13 13.37 -27.38 9.03
CA PRO A 13 13.92 -26.35 8.18
C PRO A 13 12.81 -25.32 7.98
N SER A 14 13.02 -24.12 8.55
CA SER A 14 12.32 -22.91 8.13
C SER A 14 12.23 -22.96 6.60
N THR A 15 11.02 -23.00 6.06
CA THR A 15 10.73 -22.86 4.63
C THR A 15 11.04 -21.42 4.21
N ALA A 16 12.29 -20.99 4.42
CA ALA A 16 12.81 -19.73 3.96
C ALA A 16 12.78 -19.76 2.43
N MET A 17 11.96 -18.88 1.84
CA MET A 17 11.99 -18.71 0.40
C MET A 17 13.39 -18.27 -0.04
N PRO A 18 13.86 -18.67 -1.23
CA PRO A 18 15.16 -18.25 -1.74
C PRO A 18 15.28 -16.73 -1.67
N ALA A 19 16.40 -16.19 -1.19
CA ALA A 19 16.61 -14.75 -0.93
C ALA A 19 16.19 -13.82 -2.09
N ARG A 20 16.29 -14.31 -3.34
CA ARG A 20 15.85 -13.62 -4.55
C ARG A 20 14.33 -13.37 -4.62
N GLN A 21 13.53 -14.30 -4.10
CA GLN A 21 12.07 -14.22 -4.03
C GLN A 21 11.62 -13.21 -2.97
N ALA A 22 12.25 -13.23 -1.78
CA ALA A 22 11.99 -12.28 -0.71
C ALA A 22 12.29 -10.83 -1.15
N ARG A 23 13.42 -10.62 -1.83
CA ARG A 23 13.78 -9.31 -2.40
C ARG A 23 12.79 -8.81 -3.45
N ARG A 24 12.26 -9.69 -4.31
CA ARG A 24 11.21 -9.33 -5.29
C ARG A 24 9.92 -8.89 -4.60
N VAL A 25 9.48 -9.62 -3.57
CA VAL A 25 8.29 -9.25 -2.79
C VAL A 25 8.48 -7.89 -2.13
N ALA A 26 9.64 -7.66 -1.50
CA ALA A 26 9.96 -6.38 -0.88
C ALA A 26 9.97 -5.22 -1.89
N LEU A 27 10.51 -5.43 -3.09
CA LEU A 27 10.47 -4.42 -4.16
C LEU A 27 9.05 -4.09 -4.62
N ILE A 28 8.19 -5.09 -4.79
CA ILE A 28 6.78 -4.86 -5.18
C ILE A 28 6.07 -4.04 -4.08
N VAL A 29 6.30 -4.38 -2.81
CA VAL A 29 5.73 -3.62 -1.68
C VAL A 29 6.28 -2.20 -1.62
N ALA A 30 7.57 -2.00 -1.87
CA ALA A 30 8.19 -0.68 -1.92
C ALA A 30 7.59 0.19 -3.04
N VAL A 31 7.43 -0.36 -4.24
CA VAL A 31 6.79 0.33 -5.37
C VAL A 31 5.34 0.66 -5.06
N ALA A 32 4.60 -0.26 -4.45
CA ALA A 32 3.22 -0.03 -4.03
C ALA A 32 3.09 1.15 -3.06
N PHE A 33 3.97 1.25 -2.07
CA PHE A 33 3.97 2.38 -1.12
C PHE A 33 4.44 3.67 -1.78
N PHE A 34 5.44 3.61 -2.65
CA PHE A 34 5.85 4.76 -3.45
C PHE A 34 4.68 5.33 -4.27
N MET A 35 3.96 4.47 -5.01
CA MET A 35 2.80 4.90 -5.80
C MET A 35 1.73 5.55 -4.93
N GLN A 36 1.52 5.04 -3.71
CA GLN A 36 0.56 5.59 -2.77
C GLN A 36 0.92 6.99 -2.27
N LEU A 37 2.20 7.22 -1.93
CA LEU A 37 2.67 8.55 -1.55
C LEU A 37 2.69 9.51 -2.74
N LEU A 38 3.02 9.01 -3.93
CA LEU A 38 3.05 9.79 -5.16
C LEU A 38 1.64 10.29 -5.52
N ASP A 39 0.64 9.39 -5.50
CA ASP A 39 -0.77 9.73 -5.70
C ASP A 39 -1.24 10.85 -4.76
N SER A 40 -1.01 10.69 -3.46
CA SER A 40 -1.42 11.69 -2.48
C SER A 40 -0.76 13.05 -2.73
N THR A 41 0.49 13.05 -3.19
CA THR A 41 1.24 14.27 -3.46
C THR A 41 0.69 14.97 -4.70
N ILE A 42 0.59 14.24 -5.82
CA ILE A 42 0.04 14.74 -7.10
C ILE A 42 -1.35 15.34 -6.88
N ILE A 43 -2.24 14.61 -6.21
CA ILE A 43 -3.61 15.10 -5.92
C ILE A 43 -3.54 16.42 -5.15
N SER A 44 -2.71 16.49 -4.10
CA SER A 44 -2.62 17.68 -3.24
C SER A 44 -2.09 18.92 -3.97
N THR A 45 -1.16 18.76 -4.91
CA THR A 45 -0.59 19.87 -5.69
C THR A 45 -1.52 20.29 -6.82
N SER A 46 -2.26 19.35 -7.41
CA SER A 46 -3.20 19.62 -8.50
C SER A 46 -4.59 20.09 -8.05
N LEU A 47 -4.93 20.07 -6.75
CA LEU A 47 -6.26 20.47 -6.22
C LEU A 47 -6.80 21.79 -6.82
N PRO A 48 -6.00 22.87 -6.95
CA PRO A 48 -6.49 24.13 -7.52
C PRO A 48 -6.89 23.99 -8.99
N GLN A 49 -6.09 23.28 -9.79
CA GLN A 49 -6.37 23.04 -11.21
C GLN A 49 -7.56 22.11 -11.41
N MET A 50 -7.70 21.09 -10.57
CA MET A 50 -8.86 20.20 -10.58
C MET A 50 -10.15 20.96 -10.23
N GLY A 51 -10.09 21.86 -9.23
CA GLY A 51 -11.22 22.73 -8.88
C GLY A 51 -11.65 23.61 -10.05
N GLN A 52 -10.70 24.25 -10.74
CA GLN A 52 -10.99 25.03 -11.95
C GLN A 52 -11.63 24.18 -13.05
N SER A 53 -11.09 22.99 -13.30
CA SER A 53 -11.59 22.06 -14.33
C SER A 53 -13.01 21.56 -14.04
N PHE A 54 -13.34 21.35 -12.76
CA PHE A 54 -14.66 20.89 -12.33
C PHE A 54 -15.66 22.03 -12.08
N GLY A 55 -15.21 23.29 -12.19
CA GLY A 55 -16.04 24.46 -11.90
C GLY A 55 -16.43 24.59 -10.42
N VAL A 56 -15.63 24.04 -9.50
CA VAL A 56 -15.88 24.07 -8.05
C VAL A 56 -14.74 24.76 -7.30
N PRO A 57 -14.99 25.36 -6.12
CA PRO A 57 -13.93 25.88 -5.28
C PRO A 57 -12.89 24.80 -4.95
N ALA A 58 -11.60 25.14 -4.98
CA ALA A 58 -10.52 24.20 -4.65
C ALA A 58 -10.68 23.56 -3.26
N VAL A 59 -11.29 24.27 -2.30
CA VAL A 59 -11.61 23.73 -0.97
C VAL A 59 -12.60 22.56 -1.03
N ALA A 60 -13.51 22.55 -2.01
CA ALA A 60 -14.44 21.43 -2.21
C ALA A 60 -13.70 20.17 -2.68
N MET A 61 -12.59 20.31 -3.42
CA MET A 61 -11.77 19.18 -3.89
C MET A 61 -11.07 18.45 -2.74
N SER A 62 -10.76 19.15 -1.63
CA SER A 62 -10.13 18.55 -0.44
C SER A 62 -10.95 17.40 0.16
N ILE A 63 -12.26 17.34 -0.11
CA ILE A 63 -13.12 16.23 0.32
C ILE A 63 -12.61 14.88 -0.22
N GLY A 64 -11.96 14.85 -1.38
CA GLY A 64 -11.38 13.62 -1.94
C GLY A 64 -10.18 13.10 -1.13
N ILE A 65 -9.44 13.98 -0.45
CA ILE A 65 -8.38 13.58 0.48
C ILE A 65 -9.01 13.02 1.76
N THR A 66 -9.98 13.74 2.33
CA THR A 66 -10.68 13.34 3.55
C THR A 66 -11.36 11.98 3.41
N VAL A 67 -12.12 11.77 2.33
CA VAL A 67 -12.85 10.53 2.09
C VAL A 67 -11.89 9.36 1.87
N TYR A 68 -10.79 9.56 1.13
CA TYR A 68 -9.75 8.56 0.98
C TYR A 68 -9.17 8.12 2.34
N MET A 69 -8.81 9.08 3.20
CA MET A 69 -8.26 8.79 4.53
C MET A 69 -9.29 8.10 5.43
N LEU A 70 -10.55 8.53 5.37
CA LEU A 70 -11.63 7.96 6.16
C LEU A 70 -11.93 6.52 5.73
N THR A 71 -12.04 6.27 4.42
CA THR A 71 -12.20 4.90 3.90
C THR A 71 -10.98 4.04 4.28
N MET A 72 -9.77 4.56 4.12
CA MET A 72 -8.56 3.84 4.54
C MET A 72 -8.66 3.44 6.03
N ALA A 73 -8.94 4.40 6.92
CA ALA A 73 -9.02 4.15 8.35
C ALA A 73 -10.08 3.11 8.74
N VAL A 74 -11.26 3.17 8.12
CA VAL A 74 -12.38 2.24 8.40
C VAL A 74 -12.09 0.83 7.91
N PHE A 75 -11.40 0.68 6.77
CA PHE A 75 -11.16 -0.64 6.15
C PHE A 75 -9.83 -1.29 6.54
N VAL A 76 -8.91 -0.58 7.18
CA VAL A 76 -7.66 -1.15 7.73
C VAL A 76 -7.91 -2.37 8.63
N PRO A 77 -8.84 -2.40 9.60
CA PRO A 77 -9.06 -3.60 10.42
C PRO A 77 -9.55 -4.80 9.61
N LEU A 78 -10.34 -4.58 8.55
CA LEU A 78 -10.84 -5.65 7.68
C LEU A 78 -9.71 -6.35 6.90
N SER A 79 -8.63 -5.63 6.62
CA SER A 79 -7.47 -6.15 5.87
C SER A 79 -6.84 -7.39 6.52
N GLY A 80 -6.78 -7.43 7.86
CA GLY A 80 -6.18 -8.54 8.60
C GLY A 80 -6.98 -9.82 8.43
N TRP A 81 -8.30 -9.74 8.64
CA TRP A 81 -9.21 -10.87 8.44
C TRP A 81 -9.19 -11.36 6.98
N LEU A 82 -9.19 -10.45 6.01
CA LEU A 82 -9.10 -10.80 4.59
C LEU A 82 -7.79 -11.52 4.27
N ALA A 83 -6.66 -11.02 4.79
CA ALA A 83 -5.34 -11.62 4.57
C ALA A 83 -5.22 -13.01 5.21
N ASP A 84 -5.82 -13.22 6.38
CA ASP A 84 -5.83 -14.50 7.06
C ASP A 84 -6.74 -15.52 6.35
N ARG A 85 -7.89 -15.07 5.80
CA ARG A 85 -8.85 -15.96 5.14
C ARG A 85 -8.53 -16.27 3.67
N PHE A 86 -8.15 -15.27 2.88
CA PHE A 86 -7.92 -15.42 1.43
C PHE A 86 -6.43 -15.51 1.05
N GLY A 87 -5.55 -15.36 2.05
CA GLY A 87 -4.11 -15.37 1.87
C GLY A 87 -3.56 -13.99 1.51
N ALA A 88 -2.53 -13.57 2.25
CA ALA A 88 -1.91 -12.25 2.13
C ALA A 88 -1.48 -11.90 0.69
N ARG A 89 -0.93 -12.87 -0.06
CA ARG A 89 -0.44 -12.62 -1.43
C ARG A 89 -1.56 -12.22 -2.39
N ASN A 90 -2.69 -12.94 -2.37
CA ASN A 90 -3.81 -12.69 -3.28
C ASN A 90 -4.50 -11.37 -2.93
N VAL A 91 -4.70 -11.12 -1.63
CA VAL A 91 -5.27 -9.86 -1.14
C VAL A 91 -4.40 -8.68 -1.55
N PHE A 92 -3.08 -8.80 -1.45
CA PHE A 92 -2.16 -7.74 -1.85
C PHE A 92 -2.20 -7.43 -3.35
N LEU A 93 -2.27 -8.46 -4.21
CA LEU A 93 -2.40 -8.27 -5.65
C LEU A 93 -3.72 -7.62 -6.04
N VAL A 94 -4.84 -8.06 -5.43
CA VAL A 94 -6.16 -7.43 -5.63
C VAL A 94 -6.13 -5.98 -5.17
N ALA A 95 -5.49 -5.69 -4.05
CA ALA A 95 -5.37 -4.34 -3.52
C ALA A 95 -4.60 -3.41 -4.47
N ILE A 96 -3.47 -3.88 -5.03
CA ILE A 96 -2.70 -3.13 -6.05
C ILE A 96 -3.56 -2.88 -7.29
N ALA A 97 -4.28 -3.89 -7.78
CA ALA A 97 -5.13 -3.75 -8.96
C ALA A 97 -6.25 -2.72 -8.70
N LEU A 98 -6.92 -2.82 -7.56
CA LEU A 98 -7.99 -1.90 -7.16
C LEU A 98 -7.46 -0.46 -7.04
N PHE A 99 -6.30 -0.28 -6.38
CA PHE A 99 -5.66 1.02 -6.25
C PHE A 99 -5.30 1.62 -7.61
N THR A 100 -4.73 0.81 -8.51
CA THR A 100 -4.32 1.27 -9.84
C THR A 100 -5.52 1.67 -10.69
N LEU A 101 -6.57 0.84 -10.73
CA LEU A 101 -7.80 1.14 -11.47
C LEU A 101 -8.50 2.38 -10.92
N ALA A 102 -8.56 2.54 -9.60
CA ALA A 102 -9.12 3.72 -8.98
C ALA A 102 -8.29 4.98 -9.27
N SER A 103 -6.96 4.88 -9.28
CA SER A 103 -6.07 6.00 -9.65
C SER A 103 -6.32 6.46 -11.09
N ILE A 104 -6.48 5.50 -12.02
CA ILE A 104 -6.83 5.79 -13.41
C ILE A 104 -8.20 6.47 -13.47
N ALA A 105 -9.19 5.97 -12.74
CA ALA A 105 -10.52 6.58 -12.67
C ALA A 105 -10.50 8.01 -12.10
N CYS A 106 -9.62 8.30 -11.14
CA CYS A 106 -9.39 9.68 -10.65
C CYS A 106 -8.91 10.60 -11.79
N GLY A 107 -7.96 10.14 -12.61
CA GLY A 107 -7.45 10.92 -13.75
C GLY A 107 -8.47 11.16 -14.85
N PHE A 108 -9.45 10.27 -15.01
CA PHE A 108 -10.56 10.42 -15.98
C PHE A 108 -11.82 11.09 -15.40
N SER A 109 -11.81 11.49 -14.12
CA SER A 109 -12.99 12.07 -13.49
C SER A 109 -13.33 13.44 -14.09
N GLN A 110 -14.61 13.66 -14.40
CA GLN A 110 -15.10 14.89 -15.04
C GLN A 110 -15.82 15.82 -14.07
N ASN A 111 -16.10 15.34 -12.85
CA ASN A 111 -16.79 16.09 -11.82
C ASN A 111 -16.41 15.60 -10.43
N LEU A 112 -16.75 16.40 -9.42
CA LEU A 112 -16.44 16.13 -8.02
C LEU A 112 -17.00 14.79 -7.53
N ALA A 113 -18.21 14.40 -7.95
CA ALA A 113 -18.83 13.16 -7.48
C ALA A 113 -18.09 11.91 -8.00
N GLN A 114 -17.72 11.88 -9.28
CA GLN A 114 -16.90 10.82 -9.86
C GLN A 114 -15.53 10.74 -9.20
N PHE A 115 -14.91 11.90 -8.98
CA PHE A 115 -13.64 11.98 -8.26
C PHE A 115 -13.74 11.39 -6.86
N VAL A 116 -14.75 11.81 -6.07
CA VAL A 116 -14.97 11.29 -4.71
C VAL A 116 -15.23 9.78 -4.71
N ALA A 117 -16.06 9.28 -5.64
CA ALA A 117 -16.32 7.84 -5.76
C ALA A 117 -15.04 7.06 -6.06
N ALA A 118 -14.20 7.55 -6.98
CA ALA A 118 -12.91 6.96 -7.27
C ALA A 118 -11.98 6.97 -6.03
N ARG A 119 -11.97 8.06 -5.25
CA ARG A 119 -11.19 8.18 -4.01
C ARG A 119 -11.64 7.20 -2.91
N VAL A 120 -12.94 6.90 -2.80
CA VAL A 120 -13.44 5.84 -1.90
C VAL A 120 -12.85 4.50 -2.30
N VAL A 121 -12.96 4.13 -3.57
CA VAL A 121 -12.43 2.85 -4.08
C VAL A 121 -10.91 2.78 -3.91
N GLN A 122 -10.21 3.89 -4.15
CA GLN A 122 -8.76 3.98 -3.96
C GLN A 122 -8.37 3.83 -2.48
N GLY A 123 -9.15 4.41 -1.56
CA GLY A 123 -8.99 4.26 -0.11
C GLY A 123 -9.15 2.81 0.35
N LEU A 124 -10.08 2.07 -0.26
CA LEU A 124 -10.24 0.64 0.01
C LEU A 124 -9.01 -0.18 -0.41
N GLY A 125 -8.44 0.10 -1.58
CA GLY A 125 -7.22 -0.56 -2.06
C GLY A 125 -6.02 -0.23 -1.16
N SER A 126 -5.93 1.05 -0.77
CA SER A 126 -4.92 1.55 0.16
C SER A 126 -4.95 0.86 1.53
N ALA A 127 -6.14 0.68 2.10
CA ALA A 127 -6.35 0.03 3.39
C ALA A 127 -5.79 -1.40 3.44
N LEU A 128 -5.82 -2.10 2.30
CA LEU A 128 -5.33 -3.46 2.17
C LEU A 128 -3.82 -3.49 1.90
N MET A 129 -3.28 -2.56 1.10
CA MET A 129 -1.86 -2.55 0.70
C MET A 129 -0.91 -2.39 1.89
N THR A 130 -1.18 -1.46 2.81
CA THR A 130 -0.25 -1.12 3.91
C THR A 130 -0.03 -2.28 4.90
N PRO A 131 -1.07 -2.84 5.55
CA PRO A 131 -0.91 -3.91 6.53
C PRO A 131 -0.48 -5.22 5.86
N VAL A 132 -1.08 -5.59 4.72
CA VAL A 132 -0.78 -6.85 4.04
C VAL A 132 0.62 -6.84 3.43
N GLY A 133 1.04 -5.71 2.84
CA GLY A 133 2.39 -5.53 2.32
C GLY A 133 3.45 -5.67 3.42
N ARG A 134 3.22 -5.06 4.59
CA ARG A 134 4.10 -5.23 5.76
C ARG A 134 4.16 -6.69 6.23
N ILE A 135 3.02 -7.38 6.30
CA ILE A 135 2.97 -8.81 6.68
C ILE A 135 3.77 -9.66 5.69
N LEU A 136 3.64 -9.44 4.38
CA LEU A 136 4.39 -10.17 3.36
C LEU A 136 5.90 -9.97 3.49
N VAL A 137 6.34 -8.76 3.83
CA VAL A 137 7.76 -8.46 4.00
C VAL A 137 8.29 -9.11 5.27
N LEU A 138 7.58 -8.96 6.39
CA LEU A 138 8.00 -9.52 7.69
C LEU A 138 7.99 -11.05 7.71
N ARG A 139 7.04 -11.70 7.03
CA ARG A 139 7.01 -13.17 6.90
C ARG A 139 8.14 -13.72 6.03
N ASN A 140 8.68 -12.91 5.12
CA ASN A 140 9.65 -13.37 4.12
C ASN A 140 11.09 -12.89 4.38
N ALA A 141 11.29 -11.91 5.27
CA ALA A 141 12.60 -11.39 5.63
C ALA A 141 13.20 -12.16 6.80
N SER A 142 14.48 -12.57 6.69
CA SER A 142 15.24 -13.09 7.82
C SER A 142 15.52 -11.97 8.85
N LYS A 143 15.68 -12.28 10.15
CA LYS A 143 15.97 -11.27 11.20
C LYS A 143 17.16 -10.34 10.85
N SER A 144 18.13 -10.86 10.09
CA SER A 144 19.31 -10.12 9.62
C SER A 144 19.01 -9.14 8.48
N GLU A 145 17.93 -9.34 7.73
CA GLU A 145 17.57 -8.54 6.55
C GLU A 145 16.40 -7.58 6.83
N LEU A 146 15.76 -7.65 8.00
CA LEU A 146 14.65 -6.76 8.37
C LEU A 146 15.02 -5.29 8.24
N ILE A 147 16.22 -4.89 8.68
CA ILE A 147 16.68 -3.50 8.57
C ILE A 147 16.81 -3.09 7.08
N ALA A 148 17.40 -3.94 6.25
CA ALA A 148 17.57 -3.69 4.81
C ALA A 148 16.24 -3.69 4.05
N ALA A 149 15.32 -4.60 4.37
CA ALA A 149 13.99 -4.70 3.79
C ALA A 149 13.12 -3.50 4.15
N THR A 150 13.20 -3.03 5.39
CA THR A 150 12.48 -1.81 5.84
C THR A 150 13.06 -0.58 5.14
N ALA A 151 14.39 -0.46 5.05
CA ALA A 151 15.05 0.62 4.30
C ALA A 151 14.64 0.63 2.81
N LEU A 152 14.52 -0.54 2.18
CA LEU A 152 14.10 -0.68 0.78
C LEU A 152 12.67 -0.22 0.52
N ILE A 153 11.79 -0.28 1.52
CA ILE A 153 10.41 0.21 1.41
C ILE A 153 10.35 1.71 1.68
N THR A 154 11.13 2.20 2.63
CA THR A 154 11.12 3.60 3.05
C THR A 154 11.80 4.52 2.03
N TRP A 155 12.93 4.13 1.44
CA TRP A 155 13.68 4.98 0.51
C TRP A 155 12.87 5.41 -0.72
N PRO A 156 12.21 4.50 -1.47
CA PRO A 156 11.35 4.87 -2.58
C PRO A 156 10.20 5.76 -2.11
N ALA A 157 9.51 5.37 -1.03
CA ALA A 157 8.41 6.16 -0.48
C ALA A 157 8.81 7.61 -0.17
N LEU A 158 10.00 7.84 0.38
CA LEU A 158 10.51 9.18 0.67
C LEU A 158 10.87 10.02 -0.57
N PHE A 159 11.07 9.41 -1.73
CA PHE A 159 11.28 10.12 -2.98
C PHE A 159 9.98 10.64 -3.62
N ALA A 160 8.83 10.05 -3.28
CA ALA A 160 7.54 10.42 -3.87
C ALA A 160 7.17 11.91 -3.66
N PRO A 161 7.34 12.52 -2.47
CA PRO A 161 7.04 13.94 -2.25
C PRO A 161 7.91 14.89 -3.05
N VAL A 162 9.10 14.46 -3.49
CA VAL A 162 10.01 15.27 -4.32
C VAL A 162 9.58 15.25 -5.78
N VAL A 163 9.14 14.09 -6.27
CA VAL A 163 8.73 13.89 -7.67
C VAL A 163 7.31 14.37 -7.92
N GLY A 164 6.42 14.22 -6.94
CA GLY A 164 4.99 14.54 -7.05
C GLY A 164 4.68 15.95 -7.58
N PRO A 165 5.23 17.04 -7.00
CA PRO A 165 4.94 18.41 -7.42
C PRO A 165 5.45 18.76 -8.83
N VAL A 166 6.39 17.99 -9.37
CA VAL A 166 6.90 18.20 -10.74
C VAL A 166 5.97 17.55 -11.77
N LEU A 167 5.26 16.49 -11.38
CA LEU A 167 4.40 15.70 -12.27
C LEU A 167 2.91 16.08 -12.19
N GLY A 168 2.46 16.70 -11.10
CA GLY A 168 1.06 17.07 -10.85
C GLY A 168 0.82 18.56 -10.81
#